data_AF-A0AAD9BI21-F1
#
_entry.id   AF-A0AAD9BI21-F1
#
_cell.length_a   1.000
_cell.length_b   1.000
_cell.length_c   1.000
_cell.angle_alpha   90.00
_cell.angle_beta   90.00
_cell.angle_gamma   90.00
#
_symmetry.space_group_name_H-M   'P 1'
#
loop_
_entity.id
_entity.type
_entity.pdbx_description
1 polymer ?
#
loop_
_entity_poly.entity_id
_entity_poly.type
_entity_poly.pdbx_seq_one_letter_code
_entity_poly.pdbx_strand_id
1 'polypeptide(L)'
;MLLLGLTLPGFLYVPLWWFIPESPRWLLSRGRVEEAEAIVRDAAKKNKIKPPPVIFSPLQKELQCETSKALNICDLLRSPNIRWISLTLWLVWNTLTIAYFALSLNTANLHGNAYFNCFVSALVEIPAYTLSWECFYSSYSSCQQTWFISP
;
A
#
# COMPACT_ATOMS: atom_id res chain seq x y z
N MET A 1 25.64 -18.60 -4.41
CA MET A 1 26.20 -17.34 -3.87
C MET A 1 25.31 -16.13 -4.15
N LEU A 2 24.89 -15.86 -5.39
CA LEU A 2 23.94 -14.76 -5.68
C LEU A 2 22.58 -14.89 -4.97
N LEU A 3 22.03 -16.11 -4.88
CA LEU A 3 20.72 -16.34 -4.26
C LEU A 3 20.68 -15.95 -2.77
N LEU A 4 21.79 -16.13 -2.05
CA LEU A 4 21.93 -15.74 -0.64
C LEU A 4 22.04 -14.21 -0.48
N GLY A 5 22.70 -13.54 -1.42
CA GLY A 5 22.74 -12.08 -1.48
C GLY A 5 21.35 -11.46 -1.68
N LEU A 6 20.49 -12.12 -2.45
CA LEU A 6 19.14 -11.64 -2.75
C LEU A 6 18.14 -11.84 -1.58
N THR A 7 18.32 -12.87 -0.76
CA THR A 7 17.42 -13.17 0.36
C THR A 7 17.76 -12.39 1.63
N LEU A 8 19.00 -11.93 1.79
CA LEU A 8 19.47 -11.15 2.95
C LEU A 8 18.61 -9.90 3.25
N PRO A 9 18.27 -9.05 2.26
CA PRO A 9 17.33 -7.94 2.47
C PRO A 9 15.95 -8.40 2.95
N GLY A 10 15.44 -9.53 2.44
CA GLY A 10 14.16 -10.11 2.85
C GLY A 10 14.12 -10.43 4.35
N PHE A 11 15.19 -11.01 4.88
CA PHE A 11 15.31 -11.32 6.31
C PHE A 11 15.46 -10.07 7.19
N LEU A 12 16.08 -9.01 6.68
CA LEU A 12 16.17 -7.72 7.37
C LEU A 12 14.79 -7.08 7.61
N TYR A 13 13.75 -7.49 6.88
CA TYR A 13 12.38 -7.02 7.10
C TYR A 13 11.62 -7.76 8.20
N VAL A 14 12.08 -8.92 8.67
CA VAL A 14 11.38 -9.70 9.72
C VAL A 14 11.21 -8.91 11.03
N PRO A 15 12.22 -8.16 11.53
CA PRO A 15 12.06 -7.38 12.75
C PRO A 15 11.05 -6.22 12.62
N LEU A 16 10.76 -5.73 11.41
CA LEU A 16 9.81 -4.62 11.23
C LEU A 16 8.40 -4.98 11.71
N TRP A 17 8.04 -6.27 11.69
CA TRP A 17 6.76 -6.73 12.21
C TRP A 17 6.59 -6.43 13.71
N TRP A 18 7.68 -6.37 14.48
CA TRP A 18 7.64 -6.00 15.89
C TRP A 18 7.50 -4.48 16.13
N PHE A 19 7.97 -3.67 15.17
CA PHE A 19 7.97 -2.21 15.30
C PHE A 19 6.69 -1.55 14.76
N ILE A 20 6.03 -2.17 13.79
CA ILE A 20 4.86 -1.58 13.12
C ILE A 20 3.59 -1.96 13.90
N PRO A 21 2.88 -0.99 14.50
CA PRO A 21 1.61 -1.27 15.15
C PRO A 21 0.56 -1.74 14.14
N GLU A 22 -0.36 -2.58 14.59
CA GLU A 22 -1.46 -3.06 13.76
C GLU A 22 -2.35 -1.91 13.27
N SER A 23 -2.96 -2.06 12.09
CA SER A 23 -3.72 -0.97 11.49
C SER A 23 -4.98 -0.64 12.33
N PRO A 24 -5.24 0.64 12.68
CA PRO A 24 -6.43 1.02 13.45
C PRO A 24 -7.75 0.60 12.80
N ARG A 25 -7.79 0.59 11.46
CA ARG A 25 -8.97 0.17 10.68
C ARG A 25 -9.31 -1.31 10.85
N TRP A 26 -8.30 -2.18 10.95
CA TRP A 26 -8.50 -3.60 11.21
C TRP A 26 -8.94 -3.85 12.66
N LEU A 27 -8.38 -3.12 13.62
CA LEU A 27 -8.80 -3.23 15.02
C LEU A 27 -10.26 -2.81 15.21
N LEU A 28 -10.72 -1.77 14.50
CA LEU A 28 -12.12 -1.34 14.47
C LEU A 28 -13.04 -2.42 13.90
N SER A 29 -12.67 -3.08 12.80
CA SER A 29 -13.52 -4.13 12.21
C SER A 29 -13.60 -5.40 13.07
N ARG A 30 -12.63 -5.61 13.97
CA ARG A 30 -12.64 -6.67 15.00
C ARG A 30 -13.36 -6.27 16.29
N GLY A 31 -13.84 -5.03 16.41
CA GLY A 31 -14.49 -4.52 17.62
C GLY A 31 -13.53 -4.11 18.75
N ARG A 32 -12.21 -4.15 18.53
CA ARG A 32 -11.16 -3.74 19.50
C ARG A 32 -10.92 -2.23 19.45
N VAL A 33 -11.94 -1.46 19.84
CA VAL A 33 -11.97 0.00 19.67
C VAL A 33 -10.97 0.73 20.59
N GLU A 34 -10.81 0.26 21.82
CA GLU A 34 -9.92 0.91 22.81
C GLU A 34 -8.46 0.91 22.34
N GLU A 35 -8.01 -0.20 21.74
CA GLU A 35 -6.66 -0.32 21.19
C GLU A 35 -6.47 0.54 19.94
N ALA A 36 -7.47 0.61 19.06
CA ALA A 36 -7.46 1.48 17.90
C ALA A 36 -7.34 2.96 18.31
N GLU A 37 -8.08 3.38 19.34
CA GLU A 37 -7.97 4.74 19.89
C GLU A 37 -6.62 5.02 20.50
N ALA A 38 -6.03 4.06 21.24
CA ALA A 38 -4.70 4.22 21.82
C ALA A 38 -3.63 4.47 20.74
N ILE A 39 -3.66 3.71 19.65
CA ILE A 39 -2.74 3.87 18.51
C ILE A 39 -2.93 5.23 17.82
N VAL A 40 -4.17 5.65 17.58
CA VAL A 40 -4.44 6.96 16.94
C VAL A 40 -4.04 8.11 17.86
N ARG A 41 -4.23 8.00 19.18
CA ARG A 41 -3.79 9.02 20.14
C ARG A 41 -2.28 9.12 20.22
N ASP A 42 -1.55 8.00 20.17
CA ASP A 42 -0.08 8.01 20.11
C ASP A 42 0.44 8.63 18.81
N ALA A 43 -0.20 8.31 17.67
CA ALA A 43 0.10 8.94 16.38
C ALA A 43 -0.19 10.46 16.39
N ALA A 44 -1.29 10.89 17.00
CA ALA A 44 -1.64 12.31 17.13
C ALA A 44 -0.62 13.08 17.99
N LYS A 45 -0.15 12.48 19.09
CA LYS A 45 0.92 13.03 19.93
C LYS A 45 2.23 13.20 19.14
N LYS A 46 2.63 12.18 18.37
CA LYS A 46 3.81 12.24 17.49
C LYS A 46 3.69 13.34 16.43
N ASN A 47 2.48 13.53 15.88
CA ASN A 47 2.18 14.57 14.91
C ASN A 47 1.93 15.96 15.52
N LYS A 48 1.98 16.11 16.85
CA LYS A 48 1.72 17.38 17.58
C LYS A 48 0.32 17.96 17.31
N ILE A 49 -0.66 17.12 16.97
CA ILE A 49 -2.05 17.52 16.73
C ILE A 49 -2.85 17.24 18.01
N LYS A 50 -3.69 18.19 18.46
CA LYS A 50 -4.58 17.98 19.61
C LYS A 50 -5.63 16.92 19.25
N PRO A 51 -5.66 15.75 19.90
CA PRO A 51 -6.65 14.73 19.58
C PRO A 51 -8.02 15.13 20.16
N PRO A 52 -9.12 15.02 19.38
CA PRO A 52 -10.46 15.15 19.94
C PRO A 52 -10.77 14.00 20.92
N PRO A 53 -11.59 14.25 21.97
CA PRO A 53 -11.83 13.29 23.05
C PRO A 53 -12.66 12.05 22.65
N VAL A 54 -13.37 12.10 21.51
CA VAL A 54 -14.12 10.97 20.94
C VAL A 54 -13.75 10.88 19.46
N ILE A 55 -12.97 9.87 19.07
CA ILE A 55 -12.48 9.70 17.69
C ILE A 55 -13.44 8.81 16.90
N PHE A 56 -14.08 7.84 17.56
CA PHE A 56 -15.07 6.95 16.94
C PHE A 56 -16.40 7.08 17.68
N SER A 57 -17.42 7.60 16.99
CA SER A 57 -18.76 7.65 17.55
C SER A 57 -19.36 6.23 17.61
N PRO A 58 -20.15 5.91 18.65
CA PRO A 58 -20.80 4.60 18.77
C PRO A 58 -21.73 4.26 17.59
N LEU A 59 -22.19 5.27 16.84
CA LEU A 59 -23.02 5.11 15.64
C LEU A 59 -22.25 4.55 14.43
N GLN A 60 -20.95 4.86 14.31
CA GLN A 60 -20.09 4.29 13.27
C GLN A 60 -19.68 2.84 13.59
N LYS A 61 -19.71 2.49 14.88
CA LYS A 61 -19.42 1.17 15.46
C LYS A 61 -20.44 0.12 15.04
N GLU A 62 -21.73 0.47 15.00
CA GLU A 62 -22.80 -0.43 14.57
C GLU A 62 -22.79 -0.67 13.06
N LEU A 63 -22.55 0.38 12.26
CA LEU A 63 -22.55 0.30 10.81
C LEU A 63 -21.41 -0.59 10.26
N GLN A 64 -20.22 -0.50 10.87
CA GLN A 64 -19.05 -1.28 10.44
C GLN A 64 -19.08 -2.74 10.93
N CYS A 65 -19.66 -2.99 12.11
CA CYS A 65 -19.84 -4.35 12.64
C CYS A 65 -20.93 -5.12 11.87
N GLU A 66 -21.97 -4.45 11.37
CA GLU A 66 -22.96 -5.05 10.45
C GLU A 66 -22.33 -5.39 9.08
N THR A 67 -21.38 -4.58 8.61
CA THR A 67 -20.66 -4.81 7.35
C THR A 67 -19.70 -6.01 7.43
N SER A 68 -19.35 -6.49 8.63
CA SER A 68 -18.49 -7.67 8.84
C SER A 68 -19.24 -9.01 8.75
N LYS A 69 -20.53 -9.02 8.39
CA LYS A 69 -21.18 -10.26 7.92
C LYS A 69 -20.38 -10.78 6.73
N ALA A 70 -20.09 -12.08 6.70
CA ALA A 70 -19.19 -12.71 5.73
C ALA A 70 -19.53 -12.29 4.29
N LEU A 71 -18.81 -11.27 3.80
CA LEU A 71 -18.98 -10.78 2.44
C LEU A 71 -18.46 -11.87 1.52
N ASN A 72 -19.37 -12.40 0.71
CA ASN A 72 -18.96 -13.34 -0.33
C ASN A 72 -18.13 -12.59 -1.37
N ILE A 73 -17.13 -13.28 -1.95
CA ILE A 73 -16.29 -12.73 -3.03
C ILE A 73 -17.16 -12.24 -4.20
N CYS A 74 -18.33 -12.86 -4.40
CA CYS A 74 -19.32 -12.46 -5.38
C CYS A 74 -19.96 -11.08 -5.10
N ASP A 75 -20.07 -10.65 -3.84
CA ASP A 75 -20.58 -9.31 -3.49
C ASP A 75 -19.55 -8.20 -3.79
N LEU A 76 -18.24 -8.54 -3.81
CA LEU A 76 -17.21 -7.62 -4.31
C LEU A 76 -17.42 -7.29 -5.79
N LEU A 77 -17.78 -8.30 -6.59
CA LEU A 77 -18.09 -8.12 -8.01
C LEU A 77 -19.41 -7.39 -8.22
N ARG A 78 -20.34 -7.41 -7.25
CA ARG A 78 -21.64 -6.74 -7.37
C ARG A 78 -21.51 -5.22 -7.40
N SER A 79 -20.51 -4.65 -6.73
CA SER A 79 -20.24 -3.21 -6.77
C SER A 79 -19.54 -2.83 -8.08
N PRO A 80 -20.15 -1.98 -8.94
CA PRO A 80 -19.58 -1.63 -10.24
C PRO A 80 -18.24 -0.87 -10.10
N ASN A 81 -18.11 0.00 -9.09
CA ASN A 81 -16.88 0.76 -8.88
C ASN A 81 -15.70 -0.14 -8.48
N ILE A 82 -15.91 -1.08 -7.55
CA ILE A 82 -14.85 -1.99 -7.10
C ILE A 82 -14.43 -2.94 -8.23
N ARG A 83 -15.39 -3.37 -9.06
CA ARG A 83 -15.12 -4.22 -10.23
C ARG A 83 -14.21 -3.51 -11.24
N TRP A 84 -14.52 -2.26 -11.60
CA TRP A 84 -13.69 -1.49 -12.53
C TRP A 84 -12.29 -1.24 -11.97
N ILE A 85 -12.16 -0.87 -10.70
CA ILE A 85 -10.85 -0.69 -10.06
C ILE A 85 -10.04 -2.00 -10.10
N SER A 86 -10.64 -3.12 -9.74
CA SER A 86 -9.97 -4.44 -9.73
C SER A 86 -9.53 -4.86 -11.12
N LEU A 87 -10.39 -4.65 -12.13
CA LEU A 87 -10.10 -5.00 -13.52
C LEU A 87 -9.01 -4.10 -14.11
N THR A 88 -9.05 -2.79 -13.84
CA THR A 88 -8.00 -1.87 -14.25
C THR A 88 -6.66 -2.23 -13.61
N LEU A 89 -6.63 -2.51 -12.30
CA LEU A 89 -5.41 -2.96 -11.61
C LEU A 89 -4.87 -4.26 -12.20
N TRP A 90 -5.75 -5.22 -12.48
CA TRP A 90 -5.36 -6.47 -13.11
C TRP A 90 -4.77 -6.25 -14.51
N LEU A 91 -5.40 -5.45 -15.35
CA LEU A 91 -4.88 -5.13 -16.69
C LEU A 91 -3.53 -4.41 -16.63
N VAL A 92 -3.40 -3.40 -15.77
CA VAL A 92 -2.14 -2.65 -15.58
C VAL A 92 -1.02 -3.60 -15.15
N TRP A 93 -1.28 -4.47 -14.18
CA TRP A 93 -0.30 -5.46 -13.72
C TRP A 93 0.14 -6.40 -14.84
N ASN A 94 -0.81 -6.92 -15.64
CA ASN A 94 -0.51 -7.81 -16.76
C ASN A 94 0.31 -7.09 -17.83
N THR A 95 -0.08 -5.88 -18.24
CA THR A 95 0.65 -5.10 -19.23
C THR A 95 2.08 -4.79 -18.77
N LEU A 96 2.27 -4.40 -17.50
CA LEU A 96 3.60 -4.15 -16.94
C LEU A 96 4.46 -5.42 -16.92
N THR A 97 3.88 -6.56 -16.53
CA THR A 97 4.59 -7.84 -16.47
C THR A 97 5.03 -8.30 -17.86
N ILE A 98 4.12 -8.24 -18.84
CA ILE A 98 4.43 -8.59 -20.24
C ILE A 98 5.48 -7.65 -20.81
N ALA A 99 5.36 -6.34 -20.60
CA ALA A 99 6.35 -5.37 -21.07
C ALA A 99 7.73 -5.61 -20.46
N TYR A 100 7.79 -5.90 -19.16
CA TYR A 100 9.05 -6.20 -18.46
C TYR A 100 9.71 -7.47 -19.01
N PHE A 101 8.96 -8.57 -19.14
CA PHE A 101 9.51 -9.80 -19.72
C PHE A 101 9.86 -9.65 -21.21
N ALA A 102 9.08 -8.89 -21.97
CA ALA A 102 9.39 -8.59 -23.37
C ALA A 102 10.70 -7.81 -23.50
N LEU A 103 10.91 -6.79 -22.66
CA LEU A 103 12.16 -6.04 -22.62
C LEU A 103 13.32 -6.95 -22.22
N SER A 104 13.17 -7.74 -21.16
CA SER A 104 14.21 -8.64 -20.66
C SER A 104 14.60 -9.70 -21.67
N LEU A 105 13.64 -10.27 -22.42
CA LEU A 105 13.90 -11.28 -23.45
C LEU A 105 14.50 -10.66 -24.72
N ASN A 106 14.08 -9.45 -25.09
CA ASN A 106 14.60 -8.75 -26.26
C ASN A 106 15.93 -8.04 -26.02
N THR A 107 16.36 -7.90 -24.76
CA THR A 107 17.65 -7.28 -24.38
C THR A 107 18.85 -7.97 -25.04
N ALA A 108 18.75 -9.29 -25.31
CA ALA A 108 19.78 -10.07 -25.98
C ALA A 108 19.77 -9.94 -27.52
N ASN A 109 18.63 -9.57 -28.12
CA ASN A 109 18.48 -9.37 -29.57
C ASN A 109 18.68 -7.91 -30.00
N LEU A 110 18.77 -6.98 -29.06
CA LEU A 110 19.12 -5.59 -29.33
C LEU A 110 20.57 -5.48 -29.81
N HIS A 111 20.80 -4.70 -30.86
CA HIS A 111 22.13 -4.48 -31.42
C HIS A 111 23.04 -3.79 -30.38
N GLY A 112 24.07 -4.49 -29.87
CA GLY A 112 24.99 -3.96 -28.86
C GLY A 112 25.40 -4.98 -27.80
N ASN A 113 26.06 -4.52 -26.75
CA ASN A 113 26.45 -5.38 -25.63
C ASN A 113 25.27 -5.56 -24.66
N ALA A 114 24.81 -6.80 -24.46
CA ALA A 114 23.66 -7.12 -23.60
C ALA A 114 23.81 -6.62 -22.15
N TYR A 115 25.04 -6.57 -21.62
CA TYR A 115 25.31 -6.05 -20.29
C TYR A 115 25.08 -4.54 -20.20
N PHE A 116 25.41 -3.79 -21.26
CA PHE A 116 25.18 -2.34 -21.32
C PHE A 116 23.67 -2.01 -21.39
N ASN A 117 22.92 -2.75 -22.22
CA ASN A 117 21.47 -2.58 -22.29
C ASN A 117 20.78 -2.91 -20.96
N CYS A 118 21.21 -3.97 -20.28
CA CYS A 118 20.73 -4.31 -18.94
C CYS A 118 21.04 -3.22 -17.91
N PHE A 119 22.24 -2.64 -17.97
CA PHE A 119 22.64 -1.54 -17.09
C PHE A 119 21.79 -0.28 -17.30
N VAL A 120 21.52 0.11 -18.54
CA VAL A 120 20.66 1.26 -18.85
C VAL A 120 19.22 1.02 -18.39
N SER A 121 18.68 -0.19 -18.56
CA SER A 121 17.36 -0.56 -18.05
C SER A 121 17.29 -0.44 -16.52
N ALA A 122 18.28 -0.97 -15.80
CA ALA A 122 18.35 -0.85 -14.33
C ALA A 122 18.51 0.61 -13.88
N LEU A 123 19.24 1.44 -14.63
CA LEU A 123 19.42 2.86 -14.32
C LEU A 123 18.11 3.64 -14.43
N VAL A 124 17.25 3.31 -15.41
CA VAL A 124 15.95 3.96 -15.62
C VAL A 124 14.95 3.65 -14.51
N GLU A 125 15.09 2.52 -13.82
CA GLU A 125 14.21 2.17 -12.69
C GLU A 125 14.39 3.10 -11.49
N ILE A 126 15.62 3.56 -11.21
CA ILE A 126 15.93 4.45 -10.08
C ILE A 126 15.11 5.75 -10.11
N PRO A 127 15.16 6.58 -11.19
CA PRO A 127 14.37 7.81 -11.24
C PRO A 127 12.87 7.52 -11.25
N ALA A 128 12.42 6.43 -11.88
CA ALA A 128 11.02 6.05 -11.88
C ALA A 128 10.48 5.79 -10.46
N TYR A 129 11.23 5.07 -9.62
CA TYR A 129 10.86 4.83 -8.23
C TYR A 129 10.88 6.12 -7.40
N THR A 130 11.85 7.00 -7.60
CA THR A 130 11.88 8.29 -6.87
C THR A 130 10.67 9.16 -7.19
N LEU A 131 10.28 9.27 -8.46
CA LEU A 131 9.12 10.06 -8.87
C LEU A 131 7.81 9.46 -8.35
N SER A 132 7.71 8.12 -8.35
CA SER A 132 6.56 7.42 -7.77
C SER A 132 6.42 7.70 -6.27
N TRP A 133 7.53 7.68 -5.52
CA TRP A 133 7.56 7.99 -4.10
C TRP A 133 7.10 9.41 -3.81
N GLU A 134 7.65 10.41 -4.51
CA GLU A 134 7.28 11.82 -4.30
C GLU A 134 5.81 12.09 -4.62
N CYS A 135 5.31 11.48 -5.70
CA CYS A 135 3.89 11.56 -6.07
C CYS A 135 2.99 10.97 -4.98
N PHE A 136 3.37 9.80 -4.44
CA PHE A 136 2.64 9.18 -3.34
C PHE A 136 2.70 10.00 -2.05
N TYR A 137 3.87 10.52 -1.69
CA TYR A 137 4.05 11.35 -0.49
C TYR A 137 3.21 12.64 -0.57
N SER A 138 3.21 13.30 -1.73
CA SER A 138 2.39 14.49 -1.98
C SER A 138 0.89 14.17 -1.83
N SER A 139 0.41 13.08 -2.44
CA SER A 139 -0.98 12.66 -2.31
C SER A 139 -1.36 12.25 -0.88
N TYR A 140 -0.45 11.59 -0.17
CA TYR A 140 -0.67 11.15 1.22
C TYR A 140 -0.77 12.35 2.16
N SER A 141 0.14 13.32 2.03
CA SER A 141 0.11 14.54 2.83
C SER A 141 -1.20 15.34 2.67
N SER A 142 -1.73 15.42 1.43
CA SER A 142 -3.01 16.06 1.14
C SER A 142 -4.20 15.30 1.74
N CYS A 143 -4.21 13.96 1.65
CA CYS A 143 -5.23 13.12 2.28
C CYS A 143 -5.20 13.20 3.81
N GLN A 144 -4.02 13.19 4.43
CA GLN A 144 -3.90 13.24 5.89
C GLN A 144 -4.45 14.56 6.45
N GLN A 145 -4.26 15.68 5.75
CA GLN A 145 -4.85 16.97 6.14
C GLN A 145 -6.38 16.95 6.07
N THR A 146 -6.98 16.28 5.09
CA THR A 146 -8.44 16.19 4.97
C THR A 146 -9.08 15.34 6.08
N TRP A 147 -8.41 14.26 6.53
CA TRP A 147 -8.94 13.40 7.61
C TRP A 147 -8.99 14.07 8.99
N PHE A 148 -8.08 15.01 9.29
CA PHE A 148 -8.04 15.69 10.59
C PHE A 148 -8.84 17.00 10.64
N ILE A 149 -9.26 17.54 9.48
CA ILE A 149 -9.93 18.84 9.37
C ILE A 149 -11.44 18.69 9.09
N SER A 150 -11.92 17.50 8.74
CA SER A 150 -13.36 17.29 8.52
C SER A 150 -14.09 17.21 9.89
N PRO A 151 -15.04 18.14 10.18
CA PRO A 151 -15.78 18.17 11.44
C PRO A 151 -16.76 17.01 11.60
#